data_AF-A0A1F4C9K4-F1
#
_entry.id   AF-A0A1F4C9K4-F1
#
_cell.length_a   1.000
_cell.length_b   1.000
_cell.length_c   1.000
_cell.angle_alpha   90.00
_cell.angle_beta   90.00
_cell.angle_gamma   90.00
#
_symmetry.space_group_name_H-M   'P 1'
#
loop_
_entity.id
_entity.type
_entity.pdbx_description
1 polymer ?
#
loop_
_entity_poly.entity_id
_entity_poly.type
_entity_poly.pdbx_seq_one_letter_code
_entity_poly.pdbx_strand_id
1 'polypeptide(L)'
;MALTLPKFTLPKLTLTKKQILPIAGAVVIVYAAGWFGWQYLEDAGPAPAAPAKPQPVTAAKPPGAGKAAAPADAGPARDKLIEDVLAASGLKQQLSQLPEKLMAGVKQSGKQRTKTSPADLKAIETAVTESFSAQGFHGRVSAGLKTNFDEKRLQALLKDYSTPAAKRMVELEQALPSQEELAQFARSAAATRPSPQRASLVKRIDSATRASDLAIDVAFSSMKGLALGAVGGGAEKAAAVDKAIEKQRTSATNNIRNATVLNLAFSYRNASDADLEEYAKFYETENSKWFSGIVYTSLLEQVQSASAQAAERIGAPASKPASTVAQPVRSKAGADARTCLGLATNAAIIKCADEYR
;
A
#
# COMPACT_ATOMS: atom_id res chain seq x y z
N MET A 1 5.69 -59.42 30.35
CA MET A 1 4.68 -58.65 29.59
C MET A 1 5.32 -57.33 29.17
N ALA A 2 5.67 -57.21 27.89
CA ALA A 2 5.97 -55.93 27.26
C ALA A 2 5.55 -56.06 25.79
N LEU A 3 4.40 -55.48 25.45
CA LEU A 3 3.92 -55.42 24.08
C LEU A 3 4.82 -54.49 23.26
N THR A 4 5.34 -55.03 22.15
CA THR A 4 5.95 -54.30 21.06
C THR A 4 4.88 -53.60 20.23
N LEU A 5 5.01 -52.27 20.05
CA LEU A 5 4.20 -51.48 19.11
C LEU A 5 4.98 -51.20 17.82
N PRO A 6 4.32 -51.16 16.65
CA PRO A 6 4.97 -51.05 15.35
C PRO A 6 5.39 -49.61 15.05
N LYS A 7 6.55 -49.48 14.39
CA LYS A 7 7.08 -48.21 13.85
C LYS A 7 6.17 -47.71 12.72
N PHE A 8 5.42 -46.65 12.97
CA PHE A 8 4.86 -45.81 11.91
C PHE A 8 5.92 -44.81 11.44
N THR A 9 6.47 -45.06 10.26
CA THR A 9 7.23 -44.07 9.50
C THR A 9 6.26 -43.07 8.89
N LEU A 10 6.20 -41.87 9.45
CA LEU A 10 5.59 -40.71 8.79
C LEU A 10 6.47 -40.27 7.60
N PRO A 11 5.88 -39.91 6.44
CA PRO A 11 6.64 -39.32 5.36
C PRO A 11 7.24 -38.00 5.84
N LYS A 12 8.56 -37.86 5.67
CA LYS A 12 9.29 -36.61 5.87
C LYS A 12 8.70 -35.54 4.92
N LEU A 13 7.79 -34.71 5.42
CA LEU A 13 7.50 -33.41 4.83
C LEU A 13 8.67 -32.47 5.18
N THR A 14 9.76 -32.61 4.43
CA THR A 14 10.86 -31.64 4.41
C THR A 14 10.42 -30.38 3.67
N LEU A 15 9.63 -29.53 4.34
CA LEU A 15 9.56 -28.11 3.99
C LEU A 15 10.64 -27.40 4.79
N THR A 16 11.81 -27.27 4.16
CA THR A 16 12.97 -26.64 4.79
C THR A 16 12.72 -25.14 4.99
N LYS A 17 13.29 -24.58 6.07
CA LYS A 17 13.35 -23.14 6.45
C LYS A 17 13.64 -22.16 5.29
N LYS A 18 14.09 -22.64 4.13
CA LYS A 18 14.42 -21.89 2.91
C LYS A 18 13.21 -21.47 2.05
N GLN A 19 11.99 -21.93 2.36
CA GLN A 19 10.80 -21.63 1.56
C GLN A 19 9.81 -20.66 2.24
N ILE A 20 10.06 -20.26 3.48
CA ILE A 20 9.14 -19.38 4.26
C ILE A 20 9.49 -17.88 4.10
N LEU A 21 10.76 -17.56 3.77
CA LEU A 21 11.22 -16.19 3.54
C LEU A 21 11.05 -15.58 2.11
N PRO A 22 10.88 -16.33 1.00
CA PRO A 22 10.98 -15.74 -0.34
C PRO A 22 9.71 -15.00 -0.80
N ILE A 23 8.52 -15.34 -0.29
CA ILE A 23 7.25 -14.73 -0.74
C ILE A 23 6.98 -13.41 0.01
N ALA A 24 7.41 -13.31 1.26
CA ALA A 24 7.17 -12.19 2.14
C ALA A 24 8.04 -10.97 1.86
N GLY A 25 8.71 -10.88 0.71
CA GLY A 25 9.71 -9.84 0.49
C GLY A 25 9.51 -8.99 -0.77
N ALA A 26 8.64 -9.40 -1.68
CA ALA A 26 8.50 -8.73 -2.97
C ALA A 26 7.52 -7.55 -2.96
N VAL A 27 6.61 -7.48 -1.99
CA VAL A 27 5.65 -6.34 -1.87
C VAL A 27 5.98 -5.42 -0.69
N VAL A 28 6.99 -5.79 0.09
CA VAL A 28 7.48 -5.10 1.29
C VAL A 28 8.17 -3.78 1.00
N ILE A 29 8.55 -3.61 -0.24
CA ILE A 29 9.68 -2.74 -0.59
C ILE A 29 9.22 -1.28 -0.66
N VAL A 30 7.91 -1.04 -0.60
CA VAL A 30 7.37 0.26 -0.98
C VAL A 30 6.97 1.11 0.19
N TYR A 31 6.60 0.56 1.34
CA TYR A 31 5.92 1.39 2.33
C TYR A 31 6.78 1.84 3.49
N ALA A 32 7.88 1.14 3.80
CA ALA A 32 8.84 1.53 4.83
C ALA A 32 9.63 2.79 4.45
N ALA A 33 9.45 3.25 3.24
CA ALA A 33 9.80 4.59 2.85
C ALA A 33 8.50 5.14 2.31
N GLY A 34 7.88 6.10 3.00
CA GLY A 34 7.30 7.13 2.17
C GLY A 34 8.44 7.52 1.24
N TRP A 35 8.27 7.38 -0.07
CA TRP A 35 9.07 8.17 -0.98
C TRP A 35 10.53 7.66 -1.17
N PHE A 36 11.41 7.43 -0.17
CA PHE A 36 12.83 7.09 -0.38
C PHE A 36 13.53 6.37 0.78
N GLY A 37 14.35 5.33 0.51
CA GLY A 37 15.33 4.90 1.52
C GLY A 37 16.02 3.54 1.33
N TRP A 38 15.72 2.79 0.27
CA TRP A 38 16.21 1.41 0.15
C TRP A 38 17.70 1.23 -0.23
N GLN A 39 18.46 2.31 -0.46
CA GLN A 39 19.89 2.20 -0.80
C GLN A 39 20.85 2.21 0.41
N TYR A 40 20.35 2.41 1.64
CA TYR A 40 21.22 2.55 2.83
C TYR A 40 21.07 1.44 3.89
N LEU A 41 20.16 0.49 3.68
CA LEU A 41 19.93 -0.60 4.64
C LEU A 41 20.92 -1.77 4.50
N GLU A 42 21.73 -1.81 3.45
CA GLU A 42 22.73 -2.87 3.24
C GLU A 42 24.17 -2.44 3.58
N ASP A 43 24.49 -1.13 3.66
CA ASP A 43 25.86 -0.62 3.84
C ASP A 43 26.06 0.44 4.95
N ALA A 44 25.09 0.69 5.83
CA ALA A 44 25.28 1.63 6.94
C ALA A 44 26.26 1.06 8.00
N GLY A 45 27.52 1.49 7.92
CA GLY A 45 28.47 1.48 9.04
C GLY A 45 27.90 2.19 10.29
N PRO A 46 28.61 2.13 11.43
CA PRO A 46 28.05 2.48 12.72
C PRO A 46 27.50 3.91 12.75
N ALA A 47 26.27 4.06 13.23
CA ALA A 47 25.58 5.33 13.37
C ALA A 47 26.33 6.28 14.34
N PRO A 48 26.34 7.60 14.07
CA PRO A 48 26.78 8.58 15.06
C PRO A 48 25.86 8.57 16.29
N ALA A 49 26.46 8.78 17.46
CA ALA A 49 25.84 8.58 18.76
C ALA A 49 24.58 9.43 19.00
N ALA A 50 23.54 8.77 19.52
CA ALA A 50 22.26 9.37 19.89
C ALA A 50 22.29 10.01 21.30
N PRO A 51 21.61 11.14 21.54
CA PRO A 51 21.20 11.52 22.88
C PRO A 51 19.80 11.00 23.25
N ALA A 52 19.74 10.51 24.50
CA ALA A 52 18.64 10.28 25.44
C ALA A 52 17.25 9.75 24.99
N LYS A 53 16.98 8.54 25.49
CA LYS A 53 15.75 7.75 25.72
C LYS A 53 14.37 8.43 25.47
N PRO A 54 13.46 7.79 24.71
CA PRO A 54 12.05 8.16 24.64
C PRO A 54 11.27 7.76 25.91
N GLN A 55 10.34 8.61 26.32
CA GLN A 55 9.35 8.34 27.37
C GLN A 55 8.13 7.58 26.83
N PRO A 56 7.47 6.73 27.64
CA PRO A 56 6.27 6.02 27.25
C PRO A 56 5.05 6.96 27.30
N VAL A 57 4.33 7.11 26.18
CA VAL A 57 3.03 7.79 26.14
C VAL A 57 1.90 6.78 26.34
N THR A 58 1.12 7.00 27.39
CA THR A 58 -0.12 6.29 27.71
C THR A 58 -1.23 6.68 26.74
N ALA A 59 -1.99 5.68 26.28
CA ALA A 59 -3.10 5.88 25.35
C ALA A 59 -4.25 6.69 26.01
N ALA A 60 -4.60 7.82 25.39
CA ALA A 60 -5.81 8.57 25.73
C ALA A 60 -7.02 8.00 24.99
N LYS A 61 -8.14 7.88 25.71
CA LYS A 61 -9.44 7.42 25.23
C LYS A 61 -10.11 8.48 24.32
N PRO A 62 -10.82 8.12 23.24
CA PRO A 62 -11.45 9.10 22.35
C PRO A 62 -12.62 9.83 23.03
N PRO A 63 -12.81 11.15 22.85
CA PRO A 63 -14.05 11.83 23.19
C PRO A 63 -15.15 11.46 22.18
N GLY A 64 -16.36 11.26 22.70
CA GLY A 64 -17.53 10.81 21.94
C GLY A 64 -17.95 11.76 20.82
N ALA A 65 -18.19 11.18 19.65
CA ALA A 65 -18.76 11.86 18.49
C ALA A 65 -20.24 12.20 18.73
N GLY A 66 -20.57 13.48 18.77
CA GLY A 66 -21.94 13.95 18.60
C GLY A 66 -22.37 13.72 17.16
N LYS A 67 -23.28 12.77 16.93
CA LYS A 67 -23.95 12.58 15.63
C LYS A 67 -24.92 13.74 15.39
N ALA A 68 -24.59 14.64 14.48
CA ALA A 68 -25.59 15.45 13.78
C ALA A 68 -26.07 14.67 12.55
N ALA A 69 -27.37 14.44 12.43
CA ALA A 69 -27.97 13.79 11.27
C ALA A 69 -27.92 14.73 10.05
N ALA A 70 -27.36 14.26 8.93
CA ALA A 70 -27.28 15.03 7.70
C ALA A 70 -28.57 14.89 6.86
N PRO A 71 -29.09 15.98 6.26
CA PRO A 71 -30.26 15.93 5.38
C PRO A 71 -29.92 15.33 4.00
N ALA A 72 -30.92 14.71 3.38
CA ALA A 72 -30.80 13.78 2.25
C ALA A 72 -30.34 14.39 0.91
N ASP A 73 -30.29 15.72 0.76
CA ASP A 73 -29.85 16.41 -0.48
C ASP A 73 -28.41 16.96 -0.42
N ALA A 74 -27.69 16.76 0.68
CA ALA A 74 -26.32 17.25 0.85
C ALA A 74 -25.26 16.41 0.11
N GLY A 75 -25.61 15.29 -0.53
CA GLY A 75 -24.69 14.32 -1.11
C GLY A 75 -23.68 14.92 -2.10
N PRO A 76 -24.13 15.59 -3.18
CA PRO A 76 -23.23 16.16 -4.18
C PRO A 76 -22.33 17.30 -3.63
N ALA A 77 -22.88 18.17 -2.78
CA ALA A 77 -22.13 19.28 -2.19
C ALA A 77 -21.07 18.79 -1.18
N ARG A 78 -21.43 17.80 -0.36
CA ARG A 78 -20.52 17.10 0.56
C ARG A 78 -19.38 16.42 -0.17
N ASP A 79 -19.70 15.67 -1.21
CA ASP A 79 -18.71 14.97 -2.02
C ASP A 79 -17.76 15.96 -2.70
N LYS A 80 -18.30 17.08 -3.21
CA LYS A 80 -17.49 18.15 -3.76
C LYS A 80 -16.52 18.74 -2.72
N LEU A 81 -16.99 19.06 -1.51
CA LEU A 81 -16.12 19.62 -0.46
C LEU A 81 -14.98 18.66 -0.08
N ILE A 82 -15.26 17.35 -0.01
CA ILE A 82 -14.24 16.33 0.22
C ILE A 82 -13.21 16.34 -0.91
N GLU A 83 -13.65 16.35 -2.17
CA GLU A 83 -12.75 16.40 -3.32
C GLU A 83 -11.92 17.68 -3.38
N ASP A 84 -12.52 18.82 -3.04
CA ASP A 84 -11.83 20.12 -3.00
C ASP A 84 -10.71 20.10 -1.94
N VAL A 85 -10.96 19.55 -0.74
CA VAL A 85 -9.94 19.41 0.31
C VAL A 85 -8.85 18.41 -0.08
N LEU A 86 -9.22 17.27 -0.69
CA LEU A 86 -8.24 16.29 -1.19
C LEU A 86 -7.34 16.87 -2.29
N ALA A 87 -7.88 17.73 -3.15
CA ALA A 87 -7.12 18.44 -4.16
C ALA A 87 -6.22 19.52 -3.54
N ALA A 88 -6.77 20.36 -2.66
CA ALA A 88 -6.04 21.47 -2.05
C ALA A 88 -4.88 21.01 -1.14
N SER A 89 -5.05 19.86 -0.46
CA SER A 89 -4.00 19.23 0.34
C SER A 89 -2.92 18.49 -0.48
N GLY A 90 -3.08 18.40 -1.80
CA GLY A 90 -2.18 17.60 -2.65
C GLY A 90 -2.39 16.08 -2.57
N LEU A 91 -3.22 15.59 -1.64
CA LEU A 91 -3.48 14.16 -1.47
C LEU A 91 -4.03 13.50 -2.73
N LYS A 92 -4.93 14.17 -3.46
CA LYS A 92 -5.48 13.61 -4.71
C LYS A 92 -4.39 13.19 -5.70
N GLN A 93 -3.34 14.01 -5.82
CA GLN A 93 -2.19 13.72 -6.67
C GLN A 93 -1.26 12.68 -6.05
N GLN A 94 -1.04 12.72 -4.73
CA GLN A 94 -0.23 11.71 -4.07
C GLN A 94 -0.84 10.31 -4.23
N LEU A 95 -2.15 10.17 -4.03
CA LEU A 95 -2.89 8.90 -4.15
C LEU A 95 -2.87 8.33 -5.57
N SER A 96 -2.92 9.20 -6.59
CA SER A 96 -2.88 8.76 -8.00
C SER A 96 -1.53 8.16 -8.40
N GLN A 97 -0.45 8.62 -7.76
CA GLN A 97 0.92 8.16 -8.03
C GLN A 97 1.34 6.93 -7.22
N LEU A 98 0.58 6.54 -6.19
CA LEU A 98 0.94 5.40 -5.32
C LEU A 98 1.12 4.08 -6.07
N PRO A 99 0.23 3.67 -7.00
CA PRO A 99 0.37 2.40 -7.73
C PRO A 99 1.68 2.27 -8.51
N GLU A 100 2.08 3.34 -9.20
CA GLU A 100 3.32 3.33 -9.98
C GLU A 100 4.54 3.18 -9.07
N LYS A 101 4.57 3.90 -7.94
CA LYS A 101 5.65 3.79 -6.95
C LYS A 101 5.71 2.40 -6.32
N LEU A 102 4.55 1.80 -6.07
CA LEU A 102 4.46 0.41 -5.64
C LEU A 102 5.10 -0.53 -6.63
N MET A 103 4.74 -0.39 -7.90
CA MET A 103 5.31 -1.21 -8.96
C MET A 103 6.83 -1.01 -9.11
N ALA A 104 7.31 0.22 -9.01
CA ALA A 104 8.73 0.53 -9.07
C ALA A 104 9.52 -0.19 -7.95
N GLY A 105 9.01 -0.19 -6.72
CA GLY A 105 9.62 -0.92 -5.60
C GLY A 105 9.61 -2.44 -5.79
N VAL A 106 8.52 -3.02 -6.31
CA VAL A 106 8.45 -4.44 -6.65
C VAL A 106 9.51 -4.81 -7.68
N LYS A 107 9.62 -4.04 -8.77
CA LYS A 107 10.61 -4.27 -9.83
C LYS A 107 12.04 -4.14 -9.32
N GLN A 108 12.33 -3.12 -8.54
CA GLN A 108 13.67 -2.90 -7.98
C GLN A 108 14.11 -4.06 -7.10
N SER A 109 13.23 -4.55 -6.24
CA SER A 109 13.55 -5.67 -5.37
C SER A 109 13.55 -7.01 -6.06
N GLY A 110 12.77 -7.18 -7.14
CA GLY A 110 12.91 -8.30 -8.06
C GLY A 110 14.34 -8.40 -8.63
N LYS A 111 14.91 -7.28 -9.06
CA LYS A 111 16.29 -7.22 -9.59
C LYS A 111 17.37 -7.57 -8.56
N GLN A 112 17.15 -7.20 -7.29
CA GLN A 112 18.10 -7.50 -6.21
C GLN A 112 18.02 -8.97 -5.73
N ARG A 113 16.94 -9.69 -6.08
CA ARG A 113 16.72 -11.07 -5.63
C ARG A 113 17.24 -12.08 -6.65
N THR A 114 18.40 -12.67 -6.34
CA THR A 114 19.00 -13.76 -7.13
C THR A 114 18.21 -15.09 -7.12
N LYS A 115 17.13 -15.20 -6.33
CA LYS A 115 16.41 -16.45 -6.06
C LYS A 115 14.92 -16.46 -6.44
N THR A 116 14.37 -15.37 -6.97
CA THR A 116 12.97 -15.34 -7.43
C THR A 116 12.95 -15.75 -8.90
N SER A 117 12.11 -16.72 -9.27
CA SER A 117 11.98 -17.07 -10.69
C SER A 117 11.32 -15.91 -11.45
N PRO A 118 11.61 -15.72 -12.76
CA PRO A 118 10.94 -14.70 -13.56
C PRO A 118 9.41 -14.88 -13.59
N ALA A 119 8.93 -16.13 -13.50
CA ALA A 119 7.50 -16.44 -13.46
C ALA A 119 6.86 -15.97 -12.15
N ASP A 120 7.50 -16.23 -11.01
CA ASP A 120 7.01 -15.77 -9.70
C ASP A 120 7.04 -14.24 -9.60
N LEU A 121 8.10 -13.60 -10.11
CA LEU A 121 8.19 -12.14 -10.14
C LEU A 121 7.05 -11.54 -10.97
N LYS A 122 6.76 -12.12 -12.15
CA LYS A 122 5.65 -11.68 -13.00
C LYS A 122 4.29 -11.87 -12.30
N ALA A 123 4.08 -12.99 -11.60
CA ALA A 123 2.85 -13.22 -10.84
C ALA A 123 2.66 -12.17 -9.74
N ILE A 124 3.74 -11.79 -9.05
CA ILE A 124 3.72 -10.73 -8.03
C ILE A 124 3.42 -9.37 -8.67
N GLU A 125 4.07 -9.02 -9.78
CA GLU A 125 3.81 -7.78 -10.51
C GLU A 125 2.34 -7.69 -10.95
N THR A 126 1.77 -8.76 -11.52
CA THR A 126 0.36 -8.82 -11.88
C THR A 126 -0.54 -8.64 -10.66
N ALA A 127 -0.30 -9.39 -9.58
CA ALA A 127 -1.10 -9.31 -8.36
C ALA A 127 -1.08 -7.92 -7.73
N VAL A 128 0.08 -7.25 -7.72
CA VAL A 128 0.21 -5.87 -7.23
C VAL A 128 -0.54 -4.90 -8.13
N THR A 129 -0.37 -5.00 -9.46
CA THR A 129 -1.06 -4.12 -10.42
C THR A 129 -2.57 -4.20 -10.28
N GLU A 130 -3.12 -5.40 -10.07
CA GLU A 130 -4.56 -5.60 -9.97
C GLU A 130 -5.15 -5.23 -8.61
N SER A 131 -4.35 -5.28 -7.54
CA SER A 131 -4.84 -5.07 -6.17
C SER A 131 -4.61 -3.63 -5.68
N PHE A 132 -3.59 -2.95 -6.19
CA PHE A 132 -3.21 -1.61 -5.77
C PHE A 132 -3.53 -0.58 -6.86
N SER A 133 -4.76 -0.05 -6.85
CA SER A 133 -5.21 0.95 -7.82
C SER A 133 -5.34 2.35 -7.21
N ALA A 134 -5.15 3.38 -8.03
CA ALA A 134 -5.34 4.77 -7.63
C ALA A 134 -6.79 5.02 -7.15
N GLN A 135 -7.77 4.41 -7.83
CA GLN A 135 -9.17 4.46 -7.44
C GLN A 135 -9.42 3.79 -6.09
N GLY A 136 -8.74 2.68 -5.77
CA GLY A 136 -8.83 2.03 -4.46
C GLY A 136 -8.34 2.95 -3.33
N PHE A 137 -7.19 3.60 -3.53
CA PHE A 137 -6.65 4.56 -2.57
C PHE A 137 -7.55 5.78 -2.38
N HIS A 138 -7.90 6.44 -3.48
CA HIS A 138 -8.79 7.61 -3.45
C HIS A 138 -10.16 7.26 -2.86
N GLY A 139 -10.76 6.17 -3.32
CA GLY A 139 -12.07 5.72 -2.85
C GLY A 139 -12.09 5.39 -1.35
N ARG A 140 -11.04 4.76 -0.82
CA ARG A 140 -10.94 4.46 0.62
C ARG A 140 -10.81 5.73 1.45
N VAL A 141 -9.96 6.67 1.06
CA VAL A 141 -9.81 7.95 1.77
C VAL A 141 -11.10 8.78 1.69
N SER A 142 -11.71 8.87 0.51
CA SER A 142 -13.00 9.55 0.33
C SER A 142 -14.09 8.92 1.20
N ALA A 143 -14.18 7.59 1.27
CA ALA A 143 -15.12 6.89 2.14
C ALA A 143 -14.86 7.15 3.63
N GLY A 144 -13.60 7.23 4.06
CA GLY A 144 -13.22 7.61 5.42
C GLY A 144 -13.67 9.02 5.78
N LEU A 145 -13.47 9.98 4.87
CA LEU A 145 -13.91 11.37 5.03
C LEU A 145 -15.43 11.51 4.98
N LYS A 146 -16.11 10.73 4.14
CA LYS A 146 -17.57 10.64 4.16
C LYS A 146 -18.02 10.12 5.52
N THR A 147 -17.54 8.97 5.98
CA THR A 147 -17.96 8.38 7.27
C THR A 147 -17.80 9.35 8.44
N ASN A 148 -16.73 10.15 8.44
CA ASN A 148 -16.41 11.08 9.51
C ASN A 148 -16.77 12.55 9.18
N PHE A 149 -17.60 12.80 8.18
CA PHE A 149 -17.79 14.14 7.60
C PHE A 149 -18.11 15.21 8.65
N ASP A 150 -17.33 16.28 8.62
CA ASP A 150 -17.52 17.50 9.40
C ASP A 150 -17.28 18.70 8.48
N GLU A 151 -18.37 19.34 8.07
CA GLU A 151 -18.35 20.45 7.11
C GLU A 151 -17.49 21.62 7.60
N LYS A 152 -17.59 21.97 8.88
CA LYS A 152 -16.85 23.11 9.47
C LYS A 152 -15.35 22.85 9.44
N ARG A 153 -14.94 21.61 9.78
CA ARG A 153 -13.53 21.22 9.73
C ARG A 153 -12.98 21.21 8.32
N LEU A 154 -13.73 20.67 7.35
CA LEU A 154 -13.31 20.62 5.96
C LEU A 154 -13.25 22.01 5.32
N GLN A 155 -14.20 22.91 5.62
CA GLN A 155 -14.14 24.30 5.17
C GLN A 155 -12.95 25.05 5.78
N ALA A 156 -12.65 24.82 7.06
CA ALA A 156 -11.46 25.40 7.71
C ALA A 156 -10.17 24.90 7.04
N LEU A 157 -10.05 23.59 6.81
CA LEU A 157 -8.90 23.01 6.09
C LEU A 157 -8.76 23.58 4.68
N LEU A 158 -9.86 23.71 3.94
CA LEU A 158 -9.85 24.27 2.60
C LEU A 158 -9.34 25.72 2.61
N LYS A 159 -9.75 26.51 3.59
CA LYS A 159 -9.26 27.89 3.78
C LYS A 159 -7.76 27.90 4.08
N ASP A 160 -7.29 27.05 4.98
CA ASP A 160 -5.88 27.00 5.39
C ASP A 160 -4.97 26.55 4.22
N TYR A 161 -5.37 25.51 3.48
CA TYR A 161 -4.68 25.07 2.25
C TYR A 161 -4.77 26.08 1.11
N SER A 162 -5.71 27.03 1.15
CA SER A 162 -5.85 28.06 0.11
C SER A 162 -4.84 29.20 0.24
N THR A 163 -4.11 29.29 1.36
CA THR A 163 -3.10 30.32 1.60
C THR A 163 -1.92 30.19 0.62
N PRO A 164 -1.26 31.30 0.22
CA PRO A 164 -0.08 31.23 -0.65
C PRO A 164 1.07 30.41 -0.06
N ALA A 165 1.26 30.43 1.26
CA ALA A 165 2.28 29.65 1.94
C ALA A 165 1.99 28.13 1.84
N ALA A 166 0.76 27.71 2.19
CA ALA A 166 0.38 26.29 2.10
C ALA A 166 0.44 25.76 0.67
N LYS A 167 -0.01 26.53 -0.33
CA LYS A 167 0.08 26.14 -1.75
C LYS A 167 1.53 25.89 -2.18
N ARG A 168 2.46 26.79 -1.83
CA ARG A 168 3.89 26.61 -2.10
C ARG A 168 4.43 25.33 -1.44
N MET A 169 4.04 25.04 -0.21
CA MET A 169 4.48 23.81 0.47
C MET A 169 3.90 22.55 -0.18
N VAL A 170 2.62 22.56 -0.56
CA VAL A 170 1.97 21.45 -1.28
C VAL A 170 2.63 21.22 -2.65
N GLU A 171 2.98 22.27 -3.38
CA GLU A 171 3.73 22.18 -4.64
C GLU A 171 5.10 21.53 -4.43
N LEU A 172 5.82 21.91 -3.37
CA LEU A 172 7.10 21.31 -2.99
C LEU A 172 6.95 19.82 -2.64
N GLU A 173 5.87 19.42 -1.97
CA GLU A 173 5.57 18.03 -1.64
C GLU A 173 5.22 17.17 -2.86
N GLN A 174 4.70 17.79 -3.92
CA GLN A 174 4.39 17.10 -5.17
C GLN A 174 5.64 16.83 -6.02
N ALA A 175 6.74 17.54 -5.77
CA ALA A 175 7.98 17.36 -6.51
C ALA A 175 8.57 15.98 -6.24
N LEU A 176 8.54 15.11 -7.24
CA LEU A 176 9.13 13.77 -7.19
C LEU A 176 10.64 13.86 -7.44
N PRO A 177 11.47 13.60 -6.43
CA PRO A 177 12.90 13.53 -6.65
C PRO A 177 13.23 12.28 -7.47
N SER A 178 14.17 12.40 -8.39
CA SER A 178 14.91 11.24 -8.88
C SER A 178 15.76 10.63 -7.74
N GLN A 179 16.15 9.38 -7.90
CA GLN A 179 17.06 8.73 -6.95
C GLN A 179 18.39 9.48 -6.84
N GLU A 180 18.87 10.05 -7.95
CA GLU A 180 20.10 10.82 -8.00
C GLU A 180 19.98 12.14 -7.22
N GLU A 181 18.88 12.87 -7.39
CA GLU A 181 18.64 14.13 -6.66
C GLU A 181 18.59 13.91 -5.15
N LEU A 182 17.91 12.86 -4.68
CA LEU A 182 17.91 12.56 -3.26
C LEU A 182 19.29 12.11 -2.78
N ALA A 183 20.00 11.26 -3.54
CA ALA A 183 21.35 10.85 -3.16
C ALA A 183 22.32 12.03 -3.07
N GLN A 184 22.19 13.00 -3.98
CA GLN A 184 22.95 14.25 -3.94
C GLN A 184 22.58 15.09 -2.71
N PHE A 185 21.28 15.27 -2.45
CA PHE A 185 20.83 16.01 -1.28
C PHE A 185 21.25 15.36 0.02
N ALA A 186 21.18 14.03 0.14
CA ALA A 186 21.59 13.28 1.33
C ALA A 186 23.05 13.52 1.73
N ARG A 187 23.92 13.85 0.75
CA ARG A 187 25.33 14.19 0.95
C ARG A 187 25.56 15.69 1.16
N SER A 188 24.55 16.53 0.96
CA SER A 188 24.66 17.99 1.09
C SER A 188 24.76 18.43 2.55
N ALA A 189 25.28 19.64 2.77
CA ALA A 189 25.28 20.26 4.10
C ALA A 189 23.85 20.44 4.66
N ALA A 190 22.88 20.70 3.79
CA ALA A 190 21.47 20.86 4.19
C ALA A 190 20.89 19.58 4.83
N ALA A 191 21.30 18.40 4.37
CA ALA A 191 20.86 17.13 4.95
C ALA A 191 21.74 16.65 6.11
N THR A 192 23.06 16.80 6.00
CA THR A 192 24.02 16.26 6.98
C THR A 192 24.21 17.17 8.20
N ARG A 193 24.03 18.48 8.04
CA ARG A 193 24.18 19.50 9.08
C ARG A 193 23.11 20.60 8.94
N PRO A 194 21.81 20.26 9.01
CA PRO A 194 20.75 21.27 9.04
C PRO A 194 20.91 22.18 10.25
N SER A 195 20.41 23.41 10.16
CA SER A 195 20.28 24.28 11.34
C SER A 195 19.38 23.60 12.39
N PRO A 196 19.59 23.86 13.70
CA PRO A 196 18.71 23.31 14.74
C PRO A 196 17.23 23.64 14.51
N GLN A 197 16.95 24.84 14.01
CA GLN A 197 15.60 25.28 13.64
C GLN A 197 15.01 24.42 12.51
N ARG A 198 15.72 24.27 11.38
CA ARG A 198 15.25 23.45 10.25
C ARG A 198 15.02 21.99 10.66
N ALA A 199 15.93 21.41 11.43
CA ALA A 199 15.80 20.05 11.93
C ALA A 199 14.57 19.88 12.84
N SER A 200 14.29 20.87 13.69
CA SER A 200 13.11 20.88 14.56
C SER A 200 11.80 20.96 13.76
N LEU A 201 11.75 21.85 12.76
CA LEU A 201 10.59 22.04 11.90
C LEU A 201 10.19 20.78 11.14
N VAL A 202 11.17 20.11 10.52
CA VAL A 202 10.92 18.86 9.78
C VAL A 202 10.38 17.76 10.72
N LYS A 203 10.93 17.65 11.93
CA LYS A 203 10.45 16.67 12.93
C LYS A 203 9.04 16.99 13.42
N ARG A 204 8.69 18.27 13.59
CA ARG A 204 7.33 18.70 13.98
C ARG A 204 6.33 18.31 12.91
N ILE A 205 6.65 18.52 11.63
CA ILE A 205 5.80 18.09 10.51
C ILE A 205 5.65 16.57 10.48
N ASP A 206 6.74 15.81 10.60
CA ASP A 206 6.67 14.33 10.68
C ASP A 206 5.76 13.86 11.82
N SER A 207 5.90 14.46 13.00
CA SER A 207 5.09 14.13 14.18
C SER A 207 3.61 14.47 13.99
N ALA A 208 3.30 15.67 13.48
CA ALA A 208 1.94 16.14 13.29
C ALA A 208 1.19 15.38 12.17
N THR A 209 1.89 15.04 11.10
CA THR A 209 1.34 14.26 9.97
C THR A 209 1.38 12.75 10.21
N ARG A 210 2.20 12.29 11.15
CA ARG A 210 2.52 10.88 11.40
C ARG A 210 3.08 10.17 10.17
N ALA A 211 3.84 10.88 9.34
CA ALA A 211 4.38 10.35 8.09
C ALA A 211 5.25 9.10 8.32
N SER A 212 6.17 9.15 9.29
CA SER A 212 7.00 8.00 9.63
C SER A 212 6.20 6.81 10.15
N ASP A 213 5.22 7.04 11.01
CA ASP A 213 4.38 5.96 11.55
C ASP A 213 3.57 5.30 10.42
N LEU A 214 2.99 6.10 9.52
CA LEU A 214 2.28 5.58 8.35
C LEU A 214 3.20 4.73 7.49
N ALA A 215 4.41 5.21 7.20
CA ALA A 215 5.38 4.45 6.43
C ALA A 215 5.68 3.09 7.07
N ILE A 216 5.98 3.07 8.38
CA ILE A 216 6.23 1.84 9.13
C ILE A 216 5.02 0.90 9.04
N ASP A 217 3.83 1.37 9.41
CA ASP A 217 2.66 0.50 9.54
C ASP A 217 2.21 -0.06 8.22
N VAL A 218 2.29 0.73 7.16
CA VAL A 218 1.92 0.28 5.83
C VAL A 218 2.95 -0.73 5.29
N ALA A 219 4.24 -0.56 5.60
CA ALA A 219 5.28 -1.54 5.25
C ALA A 219 5.00 -2.91 5.86
N PHE A 220 4.85 -2.93 7.18
CA PHE A 220 4.73 -4.17 7.92
C PHE A 220 3.35 -4.80 7.78
N SER A 221 2.30 -4.01 7.54
CA SER A 221 0.99 -4.54 7.17
C SER A 221 1.01 -5.19 5.79
N SER A 222 1.69 -4.57 4.81
CA SER A 222 1.88 -5.17 3.50
C SER A 222 2.61 -6.50 3.60
N MET A 223 3.76 -6.49 4.29
CA MET A 223 4.55 -7.70 4.56
C MET A 223 3.70 -8.82 5.15
N LYS A 224 2.96 -8.50 6.21
CA LYS A 224 2.11 -9.46 6.93
C LYS A 224 1.04 -10.03 6.02
N GLY A 225 0.30 -9.19 5.28
CA GLY A 225 -0.78 -9.63 4.42
C GLY A 225 -0.35 -10.69 3.41
N LEU A 226 0.83 -10.51 2.80
CA LEU A 226 1.32 -11.46 1.81
C LEU A 226 2.00 -12.68 2.41
N ALA A 227 2.74 -12.49 3.49
CA ALA A 227 3.31 -13.61 4.23
C ALA A 227 2.20 -14.58 4.67
N LEU A 228 1.06 -14.06 5.14
CA LEU A 228 -0.10 -14.86 5.50
C LEU A 228 -0.71 -15.60 4.31
N GLY A 229 -0.92 -14.93 3.17
CA GLY A 229 -1.45 -15.63 1.98
C GLY A 229 -0.46 -16.66 1.41
N ALA A 230 0.84 -16.47 1.60
CA ALA A 230 1.88 -17.40 1.18
C ALA A 230 1.95 -18.68 2.01
N VAL A 231 1.87 -18.57 3.34
CA VAL A 231 1.96 -19.72 4.25
C VAL A 231 0.63 -20.48 4.37
N GLY A 232 -0.46 -19.87 3.90
CA GLY A 232 -1.83 -20.36 3.98
C GLY A 232 -2.41 -20.22 5.40
N GLY A 233 -3.60 -20.80 5.60
CA GLY A 233 -4.29 -20.77 6.89
C GLY A 233 -3.59 -21.55 8.01
N GLY A 234 -3.88 -21.16 9.25
CA GLY A 234 -3.45 -21.86 10.48
C GLY A 234 -2.88 -20.92 11.54
N ALA A 235 -3.36 -21.03 12.78
CA ALA A 235 -2.99 -20.14 13.86
C ALA A 235 -1.49 -20.14 14.18
N GLU A 236 -0.84 -21.32 14.14
CA GLU A 236 0.60 -21.44 14.40
C GLU A 236 1.44 -20.72 13.34
N LYS A 237 1.08 -20.88 12.06
CA LYS A 237 1.76 -20.20 10.95
C LYS A 237 1.57 -18.69 11.01
N ALA A 238 0.35 -18.25 11.32
CA ALA A 238 0.06 -16.83 11.51
C ALA A 238 0.87 -16.22 12.66
N ALA A 239 0.97 -16.93 13.80
CA ALA A 239 1.79 -16.49 14.93
C ALA A 239 3.29 -16.43 14.58
N ALA A 240 3.79 -17.38 13.78
CA ALA A 240 5.17 -17.38 13.30
C ALA A 240 5.46 -16.18 12.37
N VAL A 241 4.52 -15.86 11.47
CA VAL A 241 4.58 -14.66 10.62
C VAL A 241 4.61 -13.41 11.49
N ASP A 242 3.68 -13.27 12.44
CA ASP A 242 3.60 -12.11 13.32
C ASP A 242 4.90 -11.88 14.09
N LYS A 243 5.47 -12.94 14.68
CA LYS A 243 6.76 -12.84 15.38
C LYS A 243 7.90 -12.39 14.46
N ALA A 244 7.92 -12.85 13.21
CA ALA A 244 8.94 -12.45 12.24
C ALA A 244 8.78 -10.99 11.80
N ILE A 245 7.53 -10.55 11.56
CA ILE A 245 7.20 -9.17 11.20
C ILE A 245 7.58 -8.21 12.32
N GLU A 246 7.23 -8.51 13.58
CA GLU A 246 7.53 -7.63 14.70
C GLU A 246 9.03 -7.51 15.00
N LYS A 247 9.78 -8.60 14.81
CA LYS A 247 11.24 -8.54 14.87
C LYS A 247 11.80 -7.59 13.81
N GLN A 248 11.32 -7.70 12.57
CA GLN A 248 11.78 -6.84 11.47
C GLN A 248 11.38 -5.37 11.70
N ARG A 249 10.15 -5.13 12.16
CA ARG A 249 9.64 -3.81 12.55
C ARG A 249 10.56 -3.14 13.55
N THR A 250 10.91 -3.85 14.63
CA THR A 250 11.80 -3.35 15.67
C THR A 250 13.16 -2.94 15.10
N SER A 251 13.76 -3.78 14.24
CA SER A 251 15.07 -3.47 13.65
C SER A 251 15.05 -2.32 12.63
N ALA A 252 13.94 -2.13 11.90
CA ALA A 252 13.88 -1.19 10.78
C ALA A 252 13.30 0.18 11.16
N THR A 253 12.54 0.28 12.26
CA THR A 253 11.78 1.49 12.64
C THR A 253 12.62 2.77 12.60
N ASN A 254 13.81 2.78 13.18
CA ASN A 254 14.66 3.98 13.20
C ASN A 254 15.18 4.35 11.80
N ASN A 255 15.51 3.36 10.98
CA ASN A 255 15.99 3.59 9.62
C ASN A 255 14.87 4.17 8.75
N ILE A 256 13.65 3.67 8.90
CA ILE A 256 12.45 4.18 8.23
C ILE A 256 12.17 5.63 8.64
N ARG A 257 12.22 5.94 9.94
CA ARG A 257 12.05 7.30 10.46
C ARG A 257 13.10 8.24 9.90
N ASN A 258 14.38 7.86 9.95
CA ASN A 258 15.46 8.70 9.43
C ASN A 258 15.32 8.95 7.92
N ALA A 259 14.94 7.92 7.16
CA ALA A 259 14.68 8.05 5.73
C ALA A 259 13.48 8.97 5.45
N THR A 260 12.40 8.86 6.23
CA THR A 260 11.22 9.73 6.12
C THR A 260 11.57 11.18 6.44
N VAL A 261 12.33 11.43 7.50
CA VAL A 261 12.81 12.78 7.86
C VAL A 261 13.71 13.37 6.76
N LEU A 262 14.60 12.58 6.17
CA LEU A 262 15.44 13.01 5.05
C LEU A 262 14.58 13.42 3.83
N ASN A 263 13.49 12.69 3.57
CA ASN A 263 12.57 13.02 2.48
C ASN A 263 11.80 14.31 2.72
N LEU A 264 11.27 14.48 3.94
CA LEU A 264 10.63 15.73 4.30
C LEU A 264 11.62 16.90 4.18
N ALA A 265 12.88 16.72 4.63
CA ALA A 265 13.93 17.71 4.46
C ALA A 265 14.22 18.01 2.97
N PHE A 266 14.19 17.00 2.09
CA PHE A 266 14.33 17.20 0.65
C PHE A 266 13.15 17.96 0.06
N SER A 267 11.91 17.54 0.36
CA SER A 267 10.69 18.18 -0.14
C SER A 267 10.69 19.66 0.20
N TYR A 268 11.03 20.03 1.44
CA TYR A 268 11.07 21.42 1.89
C TYR A 268 12.43 22.11 1.70
N ARG A 269 13.37 21.55 0.92
CA ARG A 269 14.73 22.11 0.77
C ARG A 269 14.77 23.55 0.26
N ASN A 270 13.77 23.93 -0.52
CA ASN A 270 13.64 25.28 -1.10
C ASN A 270 12.67 26.18 -0.31
N ALA A 271 12.07 25.69 0.78
CA ALA A 271 11.22 26.50 1.65
C ALA A 271 12.06 27.37 2.58
N SER A 272 11.59 28.58 2.89
CA SER A 272 12.17 29.37 3.98
C SER A 272 11.84 28.75 5.35
N ASP A 273 12.65 29.02 6.39
CA ASP A 273 12.34 28.55 7.75
C ASP A 273 11.01 29.16 8.26
N ALA A 274 10.67 30.37 7.82
CA ALA A 274 9.42 31.04 8.20
C ALA A 274 8.18 30.38 7.57
N ASP A 275 8.22 30.08 6.26
CA ASP A 275 7.15 29.37 5.58
C ASP A 275 6.96 27.96 6.17
N LEU A 276 8.07 27.27 6.49
CA LEU A 276 8.03 25.93 7.06
C LEU A 276 7.51 25.94 8.51
N GLU A 277 7.78 26.99 9.29
CA GLU A 277 7.20 27.19 10.62
C GLU A 277 5.69 27.43 10.56
N GLU A 278 5.21 28.27 9.64
CA GLU A 278 3.77 28.47 9.43
C GLU A 278 3.07 27.16 9.07
N TYR A 279 3.70 26.38 8.20
CA TYR A 279 3.15 25.12 7.76
C TYR A 279 3.19 24.01 8.83
N ALA A 280 4.24 23.97 9.66
CA ALA A 280 4.29 23.10 10.83
C ALA A 280 3.15 23.43 11.82
N LYS A 281 2.92 24.73 12.10
CA LYS A 281 1.79 25.16 12.97
C LYS A 281 0.44 24.75 12.38
N PHE A 282 0.26 24.87 11.07
CA PHE A 282 -0.94 24.42 10.39
C PHE A 282 -1.19 22.91 10.59
N TYR A 283 -0.18 22.06 10.40
CA TYR A 283 -0.31 20.63 10.63
C TYR A 283 -0.57 20.27 12.10
N GLU A 284 -0.10 21.09 13.03
CA GLU A 284 -0.30 20.92 14.48
C GLU A 284 -1.72 21.29 14.95
N THR A 285 -2.54 21.92 14.10
CA THR A 285 -3.94 22.24 14.44
C THR A 285 -4.80 20.99 14.60
N GLU A 286 -5.87 21.11 15.38
CA GLU A 286 -6.82 20.01 15.62
C GLU A 286 -7.54 19.56 14.34
N ASN A 287 -7.79 20.47 13.39
CA ASN A 287 -8.43 20.13 12.12
C ASN A 287 -7.49 19.32 11.22
N SER A 288 -6.22 19.72 11.13
CA SER A 288 -5.20 18.99 10.37
C SER A 288 -4.94 17.62 10.97
N LYS A 289 -4.78 17.51 12.29
CA LYS A 289 -4.62 16.21 12.98
C LYS A 289 -5.80 15.28 12.78
N TRP A 290 -7.03 15.80 12.88
CA TRP A 290 -8.25 15.03 12.61
C TRP A 290 -8.26 14.48 11.17
N PHE A 291 -7.96 15.34 10.19
CA PHE A 291 -7.90 14.96 8.79
C PHE A 291 -6.79 13.94 8.49
N SER A 292 -5.56 14.19 8.96
CA SER A 292 -4.43 13.27 8.83
C SER A 292 -4.70 11.94 9.53
N GLY A 293 -5.44 11.92 10.64
CA GLY A 293 -5.88 10.70 11.31
C GLY A 293 -6.81 9.83 10.43
N ILE A 294 -7.78 10.46 9.76
CA ILE A 294 -8.67 9.76 8.82
C ILE A 294 -7.88 9.22 7.63
N VAL A 295 -6.99 10.03 7.05
CA VAL A 295 -6.14 9.63 5.92
C VAL A 295 -5.25 8.46 6.31
N TYR A 296 -4.59 8.53 7.47
CA TYR A 296 -3.75 7.47 8.01
C TYR A 296 -4.51 6.13 8.10
N THR A 297 -5.67 6.13 8.77
CA THR A 297 -6.46 4.90 8.96
C THR A 297 -6.95 4.36 7.62
N SER A 298 -7.46 5.23 6.76
CA SER A 298 -7.97 4.86 5.44
C SER A 298 -6.89 4.23 4.57
N LEU A 299 -5.69 4.81 4.53
CA LEU A 299 -4.58 4.28 3.76
C LEU A 299 -4.11 2.93 4.28
N LEU A 300 -3.97 2.78 5.60
CA LEU A 300 -3.59 1.52 6.22
C LEU A 300 -4.59 0.41 5.90
N GLU A 301 -5.89 0.70 6.01
CA GLU A 301 -6.96 -0.23 5.67
C GLU A 301 -7.00 -0.58 4.17
N GLN A 302 -6.68 0.37 3.28
CA GLN A 302 -6.60 0.08 1.84
C GLN A 302 -5.45 -0.89 1.57
N VAL A 303 -4.30 -0.66 2.19
CA VAL A 303 -3.13 -1.50 1.96
C VAL A 303 -3.32 -2.89 2.52
N GLN A 304 -3.90 -3.03 3.71
CA GLN A 304 -4.24 -4.35 4.25
C GLN A 304 -5.17 -5.12 3.31
N SER A 305 -6.21 -4.46 2.78
CA SER A 305 -7.14 -5.05 1.80
C SER A 305 -6.44 -5.44 0.50
N ALA A 306 -5.66 -4.53 -0.09
CA ALA A 306 -4.93 -4.76 -1.33
C ALA A 306 -3.86 -5.86 -1.18
N SER A 307 -3.19 -5.93 -0.04
CA SER A 307 -2.22 -6.99 0.24
C SER A 307 -2.87 -8.37 0.38
N ALA A 308 -4.03 -8.46 1.03
CA ALA A 308 -4.79 -9.72 1.11
C ALA A 308 -5.22 -10.18 -0.30
N GLN A 309 -5.79 -9.26 -1.08
CA GLN A 309 -6.18 -9.48 -2.48
C GLN A 309 -5.01 -9.91 -3.39
N ALA A 310 -3.83 -9.31 -3.20
CA ALA A 310 -2.63 -9.70 -3.93
C ALA A 310 -2.16 -11.10 -3.52
N ALA A 311 -2.22 -11.41 -2.22
CA ALA A 311 -1.82 -12.71 -1.71
C ALA A 311 -2.73 -13.84 -2.20
N GLU A 312 -4.04 -13.60 -2.28
CA GLU A 312 -5.00 -14.52 -2.89
C GLU A 312 -4.69 -14.78 -4.37
N ARG A 313 -4.34 -13.74 -5.13
CA ARG A 313 -3.95 -13.88 -6.55
C ARG A 313 -2.65 -14.63 -6.76
N ILE A 314 -1.68 -14.45 -5.87
CA ILE A 314 -0.40 -15.18 -5.90
C ILE A 314 -0.61 -16.65 -5.50
N GLY A 315 -1.47 -16.89 -4.49
CA GLY A 315 -1.78 -18.23 -3.99
C GLY A 315 -2.78 -19.00 -4.84
N ALA A 316 -3.59 -18.32 -5.65
CA ALA A 316 -4.40 -18.95 -6.67
C ALA A 316 -3.47 -19.67 -7.65
N PRO A 317 -3.67 -20.97 -7.92
CA PRO A 317 -2.93 -21.63 -8.98
C PRO A 317 -3.12 -20.77 -10.22
N ALA A 318 -2.04 -20.31 -10.85
CA ALA A 318 -2.08 -19.50 -12.06
C ALA A 318 -3.11 -20.15 -12.98
N SER A 319 -4.30 -19.58 -13.04
CA SER A 319 -5.35 -20.09 -13.88
C SER A 319 -4.71 -20.00 -15.25
N LYS A 320 -4.45 -21.17 -15.84
CA LYS A 320 -4.13 -21.28 -17.26
C LYS A 320 -4.99 -20.23 -17.96
N PRO A 321 -4.44 -19.43 -18.90
CA PRO A 321 -5.31 -18.58 -19.71
C PRO A 321 -6.48 -19.46 -20.13
N ALA A 322 -7.71 -18.98 -19.91
CA ALA A 322 -8.92 -19.76 -20.07
C ALA A 322 -9.04 -20.21 -21.54
N SER A 323 -8.33 -21.28 -21.86
CA SER A 323 -8.55 -22.15 -22.99
C SER A 323 -9.55 -23.21 -22.54
N THR A 324 -10.63 -22.78 -21.88
CA THR A 324 -11.90 -23.49 -22.01
C THR A 324 -12.51 -22.99 -23.31
N VAL A 325 -11.92 -23.44 -24.43
CA VAL A 325 -12.80 -23.96 -25.48
C VAL A 325 -13.52 -25.09 -24.76
N ALA A 326 -14.74 -24.80 -24.30
CA ALA A 326 -15.65 -25.83 -23.85
C ALA A 326 -15.62 -26.88 -24.96
N GLN A 327 -15.09 -28.08 -24.67
CA GLN A 327 -15.36 -29.20 -25.55
C GLN A 327 -16.88 -29.24 -25.64
N PRO A 328 -17.47 -29.06 -26.83
CA PRO A 328 -18.91 -29.06 -26.93
C PRO A 328 -19.34 -30.44 -26.45
N VAL A 329 -20.18 -30.44 -25.42
CA VAL A 329 -20.96 -31.62 -25.05
C VAL A 329 -21.62 -32.06 -26.35
N ARG A 330 -21.13 -33.15 -26.94
CA ARG A 330 -21.73 -33.77 -28.12
C ARG A 330 -23.08 -34.32 -27.67
N SER A 331 -24.11 -33.49 -27.67
CA SER A 331 -25.46 -34.00 -27.72
C SER A 331 -25.62 -34.74 -29.06
N LYS A 332 -26.29 -35.90 -29.04
CA LYS A 332 -26.58 -36.70 -30.25
C LYS A 332 -27.19 -35.82 -31.36
N ALA A 333 -28.05 -34.87 -30.98
CA ALA A 333 -28.65 -33.90 -31.89
C ALA A 333 -27.63 -33.06 -32.69
N GLY A 334 -26.47 -32.70 -32.10
CA GLY A 334 -25.45 -31.90 -32.78
C GLY A 334 -24.53 -32.70 -33.72
N ALA A 335 -24.51 -34.03 -33.59
CA ALA A 335 -23.80 -34.91 -34.52
C ALA A 335 -24.64 -35.18 -35.77
N ASP A 336 -25.95 -35.38 -35.60
CA ASP A 336 -26.87 -35.75 -36.67
C ASP A 336 -27.18 -34.57 -37.61
N ALA A 337 -27.33 -33.35 -37.07
CA ALA A 337 -27.57 -32.14 -37.87
C ALA A 337 -26.41 -31.75 -38.81
N ARG A 338 -25.17 -32.21 -38.55
CA ARG A 338 -24.02 -31.95 -39.45
C ARG A 338 -24.11 -32.76 -40.73
N THR A 339 -24.83 -33.87 -40.73
CA THR A 339 -25.08 -34.67 -41.93
C THR A 339 -25.87 -33.86 -42.97
N CYS A 340 -26.80 -33.02 -42.50
CA CYS A 340 -27.58 -32.14 -43.38
C CYS A 340 -26.72 -31.08 -44.08
N LEU A 341 -25.61 -30.63 -43.48
CA LEU A 341 -24.73 -29.61 -44.05
C LEU A 341 -23.87 -30.13 -45.22
N GLY A 342 -23.85 -31.45 -45.45
CA GLY A 342 -23.17 -32.06 -46.60
C GLY A 342 -24.00 -32.09 -47.89
N LEU A 343 -25.24 -31.60 -47.87
CA LEU A 343 -26.15 -31.65 -49.01
C LEU A 343 -25.86 -30.50 -49.98
N ALA A 344 -25.89 -30.81 -51.28
CA ALA A 344 -25.40 -29.91 -52.33
C ALA A 344 -26.26 -28.66 -52.58
N THR A 345 -27.46 -28.57 -52.00
CA THR A 345 -28.35 -27.43 -52.23
C THR A 345 -28.98 -26.94 -50.93
N ASN A 346 -29.12 -25.62 -50.79
CA ASN A 346 -29.66 -24.98 -49.59
C ASN A 346 -31.09 -25.45 -49.27
N ALA A 347 -31.91 -25.74 -50.29
CA ALA A 347 -33.26 -26.28 -50.09
C ALA A 347 -33.25 -27.68 -49.45
N ALA A 348 -32.29 -28.53 -49.81
CA ALA A 348 -32.14 -29.86 -49.22
C ALA A 348 -31.60 -29.79 -47.78
N ILE A 349 -30.70 -28.85 -47.49
CA ILE A 349 -30.18 -28.61 -46.14
C ILE A 349 -31.33 -28.18 -45.20
N ILE A 350 -32.17 -27.24 -45.63
CA ILE A 350 -33.29 -26.73 -44.83
C ILE A 350 -34.30 -27.83 -44.54
N LYS A 351 -34.68 -28.63 -45.55
CA LYS A 351 -35.63 -29.73 -45.38
C LYS A 351 -35.11 -30.83 -44.43
N CYS A 352 -33.82 -31.14 -44.50
CA CYS A 352 -33.17 -32.09 -43.59
C CYS A 352 -33.11 -31.57 -42.15
N ALA A 353 -32.89 -30.26 -41.96
CA ALA A 353 -32.81 -29.65 -40.65
C ALA A 353 -34.16 -29.55 -39.92
N ASP A 354 -35.28 -29.46 -40.64
CA ASP A 354 -36.62 -29.40 -40.04
C ASP A 354 -37.04 -30.70 -39.33
N GLU A 355 -36.43 -31.85 -39.64
CA GLU A 355 -36.69 -33.12 -38.93
C GLU A 355 -36.08 -33.15 -37.51
N TYR A 356 -35.21 -32.19 -37.17
CA TYR A 356 -34.51 -32.10 -35.88
C TYR A 356 -34.94 -30.89 -35.04
N ARG A 357 -36.03 -30.23 -35.43
CA ARG A 357 -36.60 -29.05 -34.78
C ARG A 357 -37.70 -29.42 -33.81
#